data_AF-A0A956K9U0-F1
#
_entry.id   AF-A0A956K9U0-F1
#
_cell.length_a   1.000
_cell.length_b   1.000
_cell.length_c   1.000
_cell.angle_alpha   90.00
_cell.angle_beta   90.00
_cell.angle_gamma   90.00
#
_symmetry.space_group_name_H-M   'P 1'
#
loop_
_entity.id
_entity.type
_entity.pdbx_description
1 polymer ?
#
loop_
_entity_poly.entity_id
_entity_poly.type
_entity_poly.pdbx_seq_one_letter_code
_entity_poly.pdbx_strand_id
1 'polypeptide(L)'
;MHAGLLEADEYGYRIADPVIAQHLPPPVRIHHISDLHFGPKSADRVDAKDGGPVGAALAQGAGVGPVRDDYRDWLGSLPTSRRPHLLVVSGDLAEFAKGEEFAAARQWLEQVESMLAAHPELADGPRLLLVGGNHDVDWKRAEDASDPHGRHAPMAEALPDWPRPRLERPPSDSERSAHLRYPGAGLEVALLGSAEYGGEIDPEIHIMVEEVVRRSAAEARKELEQKAE
;
A
#
# COMPACT_ATOMS: atom_id res chain seq x y z
N MET A 1 -35.11 23.63 -5.69
CA MET A 1 -34.54 23.78 -4.33
C MET A 1 -33.68 22.56 -4.08
N HIS A 2 -32.37 22.67 -4.31
CA HIS A 2 -31.43 21.62 -3.94
C HIS A 2 -31.31 21.64 -2.41
N ALA A 3 -31.77 20.59 -1.74
CA ALA A 3 -31.57 20.43 -0.31
C ALA A 3 -30.06 20.35 -0.08
N GLY A 4 -29.50 21.44 0.47
CA GLY A 4 -28.08 21.62 0.75
C GLY A 4 -27.60 20.73 1.88
N LEU A 5 -27.70 19.41 1.68
CA LEU A 5 -27.21 18.42 2.64
C LEU A 5 -25.68 18.47 2.74
N LEU A 6 -25.01 18.82 1.64
CA LEU A 6 -23.56 18.96 1.56
C LEU A 6 -23.19 20.39 1.17
N GLU A 7 -22.16 20.92 1.82
CA GLU A 7 -21.52 22.20 1.50
C GLU A 7 -20.07 21.92 1.12
N ALA A 8 -19.60 22.51 0.02
CA ALA A 8 -18.21 22.41 -0.37
C ALA A 8 -17.34 23.32 0.50
N ASP A 9 -16.17 22.84 0.92
CA ASP A 9 -15.11 23.64 1.53
C ASP A 9 -13.82 23.52 0.72
N GLU A 10 -12.74 24.17 1.17
CA GLU A 10 -11.43 24.11 0.51
C GLU A 10 -10.83 22.68 0.46
N TYR A 11 -11.48 21.71 1.12
CA TYR A 11 -10.99 20.37 1.33
C TYR A 11 -11.98 19.25 0.93
N GLY A 12 -13.11 19.58 0.30
CA GLY A 12 -14.14 18.61 -0.11
C GLY A 12 -15.55 19.05 0.25
N TYR A 13 -16.31 18.16 0.90
CA TYR A 13 -17.70 18.38 1.27
C TYR A 13 -17.92 18.10 2.77
N ARG A 14 -18.73 18.94 3.43
CA ARG A 14 -19.23 18.74 4.80
C ARG A 14 -20.74 18.65 4.82
N ILE A 15 -21.32 17.96 5.80
CA ILE A 15 -22.78 17.96 6.00
C ILE A 15 -23.18 19.36 6.47
N ALA A 16 -23.99 20.07 5.68
CA ALA A 16 -24.36 21.46 5.97
C ALA A 16 -25.50 21.55 7.00
N ASP A 17 -26.32 20.49 7.10
CA ASP A 17 -27.39 20.40 8.09
C ASP A 17 -26.80 20.04 9.48
N PRO A 18 -26.87 20.93 10.48
CA PRO A 18 -26.26 20.70 11.78
C PRO A 18 -26.96 19.60 12.60
N VAL A 19 -28.24 19.34 12.34
CA VAL A 19 -28.98 18.26 13.02
C VAL A 19 -28.51 16.93 12.47
N ILE A 20 -28.42 16.78 11.15
CA ILE A 20 -27.91 15.56 10.53
C ILE A 20 -26.43 15.36 10.88
N ALA A 21 -25.61 16.42 10.85
CA ALA A 21 -24.21 16.35 11.23
C ALA A 21 -23.98 15.91 12.69
N GLN A 22 -24.91 16.22 13.60
CA GLN A 22 -24.86 15.77 14.99
C GLN A 22 -25.30 14.32 15.18
N HIS A 23 -26.08 13.77 14.24
CA HIS A 23 -26.65 12.43 14.35
C HIS A 23 -25.96 11.38 13.48
N LEU A 24 -25.13 11.80 12.50
CA LEU A 24 -24.30 10.89 11.75
C LEU A 24 -22.95 10.71 12.44
N PRO A 25 -22.41 9.47 12.48
CA PRO A 25 -21.05 9.26 12.94
C PRO A 25 -20.09 10.08 12.06
N PRO A 26 -18.99 10.61 12.63
CA PRO A 26 -18.00 11.31 11.82
C PRO A 26 -17.48 10.40 10.70
N PRO A 27 -17.14 10.95 9.52
CA PRO A 27 -16.65 10.13 8.42
C PRO A 27 -15.30 9.49 8.77
N VAL A 28 -15.13 8.22 8.43
CA VAL A 28 -13.84 7.54 8.55
C VAL A 28 -12.93 7.94 7.38
N ARG A 29 -11.76 8.52 7.68
CA ARG A 29 -10.71 8.82 6.70
C ARG A 29 -9.70 7.68 6.69
N ILE A 30 -9.59 7.02 5.55
CA ILE A 30 -8.66 5.92 5.31
C ILE A 30 -7.62 6.41 4.32
N HIS A 31 -6.35 6.36 4.68
CA HIS A 31 -5.27 6.48 3.71
C HIS A 31 -4.83 5.08 3.30
N HIS A 32 -4.50 4.92 2.02
CA HIS A 32 -3.97 3.68 1.47
C HIS A 32 -2.69 4.02 0.72
N ILE A 33 -1.60 3.39 1.14
CA ILE A 33 -0.27 3.54 0.56
C ILE A 33 0.32 2.16 0.24
N SER A 34 1.35 2.14 -0.59
CA SER A 34 2.01 0.92 -1.06
C SER A 34 3.44 1.24 -1.49
N ASP A 35 4.26 0.22 -1.73
CA ASP A 35 5.54 0.35 -2.44
C ASP A 35 6.51 1.31 -1.72
N LEU A 36 6.74 1.09 -0.43
CA LEU A 36 7.63 1.93 0.39
C LEU A 36 9.12 1.62 0.17
N HIS A 37 9.43 0.37 -0.16
CA HIS A 37 10.78 -0.13 -0.53
C HIS A 37 11.90 0.38 0.39
N PHE A 38 11.84 0.07 1.67
CA PHE A 38 12.95 0.26 2.60
C PHE A 38 14.14 -0.56 2.11
N GLY A 39 15.22 0.12 1.73
CA GLY A 39 16.42 -0.51 1.18
C GLY A 39 17.17 0.39 0.20
N PRO A 40 18.22 -0.11 -0.48
CA PRO A 40 19.12 0.69 -1.31
C PRO A 40 18.49 1.19 -2.61
N LYS A 41 17.29 0.73 -2.97
CA LYS A 41 16.51 1.27 -4.10
C LYS A 41 15.27 2.05 -3.67
N SER A 42 15.26 2.50 -2.42
CA SER A 42 14.27 3.49 -1.96
C SER A 42 14.18 4.61 -2.99
N ALA A 43 12.97 4.98 -3.39
CA ALA A 43 12.79 6.13 -4.27
C ALA A 43 13.21 7.40 -3.51
N ASP A 44 14.40 7.92 -3.81
CA ASP A 44 14.95 9.15 -3.17
C ASP A 44 14.45 10.45 -3.80
N ARG A 45 13.61 10.34 -4.84
CA ARG A 45 12.96 11.44 -5.53
C ARG A 45 11.80 10.91 -6.36
N VAL A 46 10.80 11.76 -6.60
CA VAL A 46 9.83 11.50 -7.67
C VAL A 46 10.59 11.60 -8.99
N ASP A 47 10.75 10.46 -9.67
CA ASP A 47 11.31 10.47 -11.02
C ASP A 47 10.33 11.19 -11.93
N ALA A 48 10.77 12.34 -12.43
CA ALA A 48 10.11 13.05 -13.50
C ALA A 48 10.25 12.21 -14.77
N LYS A 49 9.38 11.19 -14.92
CA LYS A 49 9.31 10.39 -16.16
C LYS A 49 9.13 11.27 -17.39
N ASP A 50 8.59 12.47 -17.18
CA ASP A 50 8.63 13.58 -18.11
C ASP A 50 9.83 14.50 -17.81
N GLY A 51 10.80 14.56 -18.71
CA GLY A 51 11.94 15.49 -18.64
C GLY A 51 11.56 16.97 -18.87
N GLY A 52 10.28 17.26 -19.06
CA GLY A 52 9.74 18.60 -19.20
C GLY A 52 9.77 19.43 -17.90
N PRO A 53 9.50 20.75 -18.00
CA PRO A 53 9.52 21.67 -16.87
C PRO A 53 8.55 21.27 -15.73
N VAL A 54 7.45 20.60 -16.05
CA VAL A 54 6.45 20.14 -15.07
C VAL A 54 6.99 18.97 -14.25
N GLY A 55 7.61 17.98 -14.89
CA GLY A 55 8.25 16.88 -14.19
C GLY A 55 9.40 17.37 -13.31
N ALA A 56 10.24 18.29 -13.82
CA ALA A 56 11.30 18.91 -13.03
C ALA A 56 10.76 19.66 -11.79
N ALA A 57 9.66 20.42 -11.93
CA ALA A 57 9.02 21.11 -10.81
C ALA A 57 8.41 20.15 -9.78
N LEU A 58 7.83 19.03 -10.24
CA LEU A 58 7.32 17.97 -9.36
C LEU A 58 8.45 17.29 -8.58
N ALA A 59 9.54 16.95 -9.25
CA ALA A 59 10.72 16.35 -8.61
C ALA A 59 11.36 17.31 -7.60
N GLN A 60 11.37 18.61 -7.90
CA GLN A 60 11.92 19.63 -7.01
C GLN A 60 11.00 19.94 -5.82
N GLY A 61 9.68 19.87 -6.03
CA GLY A 61 8.66 20.05 -5.00
C GLY A 61 8.52 18.86 -4.05
N ALA A 62 8.87 17.65 -4.50
CA ALA A 62 8.89 16.45 -3.67
C ALA A 62 9.98 16.51 -2.58
N GLY A 63 11.01 17.33 -2.71
CA GLY A 63 12.04 17.50 -1.68
C GLY A 63 13.26 16.60 -1.87
N VAL A 64 14.01 16.37 -0.78
CA VAL A 64 15.26 15.61 -0.76
C VAL A 64 15.14 14.50 0.28
N GLY A 65 15.22 13.24 -0.17
CA GLY A 65 15.14 12.07 0.70
C GLY A 65 14.16 11.02 0.16
N PRO A 66 13.97 9.90 0.86
CA PRO A 66 13.02 8.87 0.45
C PRO A 66 11.59 9.45 0.33
N VAL A 67 10.90 9.24 -0.79
CA VAL A 67 9.54 9.75 -1.06
C VAL A 67 8.54 9.36 0.04
N ARG A 68 8.74 8.19 0.68
CA ARG A 68 7.94 7.77 1.84
C ARG A 68 8.02 8.74 3.03
N ASP A 69 9.15 9.41 3.21
CA ASP A 69 9.33 10.37 4.30
C ASP A 69 8.52 11.65 4.03
N ASP A 70 8.31 12.02 2.77
CA ASP A 70 7.44 13.14 2.41
C ASP A 70 6.00 12.88 2.86
N TYR A 71 5.49 11.64 2.72
CA TYR A 71 4.17 11.28 3.23
C TYR A 71 4.08 11.41 4.75
N ARG A 72 5.09 10.92 5.49
CA ARG A 72 5.16 11.05 6.95
C ARG A 72 5.19 12.52 7.37
N ASP A 73 6.03 13.32 6.74
CA ASP A 73 6.24 14.72 7.11
C ASP A 73 5.01 15.55 6.75
N TRP A 74 4.41 15.32 5.58
CA TRP A 74 3.11 15.87 5.20
C TRP A 74 2.03 15.50 6.22
N LEU A 75 1.93 14.22 6.59
CA LEU A 75 0.97 13.76 7.59
C LEU A 75 1.15 14.45 8.94
N GLY A 76 2.40 14.66 9.37
CA GLY A 76 2.74 15.40 10.58
C GLY A 76 2.33 16.88 10.51
N SER A 77 2.41 17.49 9.33
CA SER A 77 2.01 18.88 9.09
C SER A 77 0.50 19.11 9.10
N LEU A 78 -0.31 18.06 8.87
CA LEU A 78 -1.76 18.18 8.86
C LEU A 78 -2.30 18.46 10.28
N PRO A 79 -3.33 19.31 10.41
CA PRO A 79 -4.07 19.42 11.66
C PRO A 79 -4.73 18.07 12.00
N THR A 80 -4.83 17.72 13.29
CA THR A 80 -5.36 16.42 13.74
C THR A 80 -6.72 16.08 13.14
N SER A 81 -7.60 17.08 12.94
CA SER A 81 -8.92 16.91 12.33
C SER A 81 -8.89 16.45 10.86
N ARG A 82 -7.73 16.49 10.21
CA ARG A 82 -7.53 16.11 8.80
C ARG A 82 -6.71 14.84 8.64
N ARG A 83 -6.03 14.39 9.69
CA ARG A 83 -5.25 13.14 9.66
C ARG A 83 -6.18 11.92 9.45
N PRO A 84 -5.70 10.85 8.81
CA PRO A 84 -6.46 9.62 8.68
C PRO A 84 -6.71 8.98 10.05
N HIS A 85 -7.80 8.24 10.14
CA HIS A 85 -8.11 7.43 11.31
C HIS A 85 -7.58 6.00 11.16
N LEU A 86 -7.38 5.55 9.91
CA LEU A 86 -6.89 4.23 9.56
C LEU A 86 -5.91 4.33 8.38
N LEU A 87 -4.83 3.57 8.44
CA LEU A 87 -3.84 3.44 7.38
C LEU A 87 -3.77 1.99 6.90
N VAL A 88 -3.90 1.80 5.59
CA VAL A 88 -3.63 0.53 4.92
C VAL A 88 -2.32 0.64 4.17
N VAL A 89 -1.41 -0.31 4.40
CA VAL A 89 -0.17 -0.47 3.62
C VAL A 89 -0.23 -1.80 2.87
N SER A 90 -0.31 -1.75 1.54
CA SER A 90 -0.63 -2.92 0.70
C SER A 90 0.57 -3.67 0.13
N GLY A 91 1.72 -3.62 0.81
CA GLY A 91 2.89 -4.41 0.44
C GLY A 91 4.09 -3.58 0.03
N ASP A 92 5.15 -4.31 -0.31
CA ASP A 92 6.47 -3.82 -0.69
C ASP A 92 7.02 -2.82 0.33
N LEU A 93 7.02 -3.27 1.59
CA LEU A 93 7.69 -2.57 2.68
C LEU A 93 9.19 -2.65 2.49
N ALA A 94 9.75 -3.85 2.31
CA ALA A 94 11.18 -4.04 2.10
C ALA A 94 11.53 -4.01 0.60
N GLU A 95 12.79 -3.74 0.27
CA GLU A 95 13.30 -3.88 -1.10
C GLU A 95 13.70 -5.33 -1.41
N PHE A 96 14.24 -6.05 -0.43
CA PHE A 96 14.80 -7.40 -0.57
C PHE A 96 14.46 -8.32 0.61
N ALA A 97 13.37 -8.04 1.33
CA ALA A 97 12.91 -8.81 2.48
C ALA A 97 13.97 -9.02 3.59
N LYS A 98 14.87 -8.06 3.80
CA LYS A 98 15.92 -8.18 4.82
C LYS A 98 15.47 -7.69 6.19
N GLY A 99 16.07 -8.25 7.24
CA GLY A 99 15.76 -7.87 8.63
C GLY A 99 15.99 -6.39 8.91
N GLU A 100 17.09 -5.81 8.41
CA GLU A 100 17.37 -4.37 8.57
C GLU A 100 16.38 -3.47 7.83
N GLU A 101 15.85 -3.92 6.69
CA GLU A 101 14.85 -3.21 5.90
C GLU A 101 13.52 -3.18 6.63
N PHE A 102 13.07 -4.32 7.16
CA PHE A 102 11.87 -4.38 7.98
C PHE A 102 12.02 -3.66 9.32
N ALA A 103 13.21 -3.64 9.92
CA ALA A 103 13.47 -2.86 11.13
C ALA A 103 13.31 -1.35 10.87
N ALA A 104 13.81 -0.86 9.73
CA ALA A 104 13.59 0.51 9.30
C ALA A 104 12.11 0.79 9.01
N ALA A 105 11.43 -0.14 8.31
CA ALA A 105 9.99 -0.05 8.05
C ALA A 105 9.18 0.02 9.34
N ARG A 106 9.49 -0.83 10.33
CA ARG A 106 8.85 -0.84 11.65
C ARG A 106 8.93 0.53 12.32
N GLN A 107 10.13 1.11 12.42
CA GLN A 107 10.34 2.41 13.06
C GLN A 107 9.52 3.51 12.37
N TRP A 108 9.46 3.48 11.04
CA TRP A 108 8.66 4.43 10.27
C TRP A 108 7.15 4.23 10.49
N LEU A 109 6.68 2.98 10.51
CA LEU A 109 5.28 2.64 10.75
C LEU A 109 4.83 3.05 12.15
N GLU A 110 5.66 2.84 13.18
CA GLU A 110 5.38 3.31 14.56
C GLU A 110 5.25 4.84 14.63
N GLN A 111 6.10 5.57 13.90
CA GLN A 111 5.99 7.03 13.81
C GLN A 111 4.68 7.45 13.14
N VAL A 112 4.34 6.85 12.00
CA VAL A 112 3.11 7.17 11.26
C VAL A 112 1.85 6.78 12.04
N GLU A 113 1.85 5.63 12.72
CA GLU A 113 0.75 5.20 13.57
C GLU A 113 0.47 6.19 14.70
N SER A 114 1.53 6.74 15.32
CA SER A 114 1.41 7.76 16.35
C SER A 114 0.76 9.06 15.86
N MET A 115 0.77 9.31 14.55
CA MET A 115 0.17 10.49 13.92
C MET A 115 -1.31 10.30 13.58
N LEU A 116 -1.84 9.07 13.59
CA LEU A 116 -3.23 8.79 13.23
C LEU A 116 -4.22 9.44 14.20
N ALA A 117 -5.24 10.10 13.65
CA ALA A 117 -6.29 10.71 14.44
C ALA A 117 -7.16 9.66 15.13
N ALA A 118 -7.66 9.99 16.32
CA ALA A 118 -8.64 9.17 17.02
C ALA A 118 -9.99 9.21 16.28
N HIS A 119 -10.70 8.09 16.30
CA HIS A 119 -12.09 8.00 15.85
C HIS A 119 -12.86 7.17 16.87
N PRO A 120 -14.00 7.66 17.41
CA PRO A 120 -14.72 6.97 18.48
C PRO A 120 -15.10 5.55 18.08
N GLU A 121 -15.54 5.36 16.84
CA GLU A 121 -15.97 4.05 16.33
C GLU A 121 -14.84 3.10 15.92
N LEU A 122 -13.57 3.52 16.04
CA LEU A 122 -12.39 2.69 15.77
C LEU A 122 -11.50 2.48 17.02
N ALA A 123 -11.93 2.96 18.19
CA ALA A 123 -11.07 3.06 19.38
C ALA A 123 -10.49 1.72 19.86
N ASP A 124 -11.24 0.63 19.67
CA ASP A 124 -10.87 -0.70 20.16
C ASP A 124 -10.12 -1.56 19.12
N GLY A 125 -9.91 -1.03 17.90
CA GLY A 125 -9.32 -1.78 16.80
C GLY A 125 -7.92 -1.29 16.40
N PRO A 126 -7.13 -2.13 15.72
CA PRO A 126 -5.87 -1.69 15.11
C PRO A 126 -6.17 -0.64 14.03
N ARG A 127 -5.31 0.38 13.95
CA ARG A 127 -5.49 1.50 13.00
C ARG A 127 -4.46 1.51 11.88
N LEU A 128 -3.44 0.64 11.96
CA LEU A 128 -2.48 0.39 10.91
C LEU A 128 -2.60 -1.06 10.46
N LEU A 129 -2.93 -1.27 9.19
CA LEU A 129 -3.21 -2.57 8.59
C LEU A 129 -2.18 -2.89 7.51
N LEU A 130 -1.64 -4.11 7.54
CA LEU A 130 -0.55 -4.50 6.66
C LEU A 130 -0.92 -5.70 5.78
N VAL A 131 -0.45 -5.64 4.54
CA VAL A 131 -0.34 -6.78 3.63
C VAL A 131 1.10 -6.83 3.14
N GLY A 132 1.66 -8.03 2.97
CA GLY A 132 2.97 -8.20 2.34
C GLY A 132 2.85 -8.18 0.82
N GLY A 133 3.81 -7.54 0.15
CA GLY A 133 3.99 -7.56 -1.29
C GLY A 133 5.07 -8.56 -1.73
N ASN A 134 5.40 -8.60 -3.02
CA ASN A 134 6.37 -9.55 -3.55
C ASN A 134 7.83 -9.22 -3.15
N HIS A 135 8.14 -7.96 -2.84
CA HIS A 135 9.47 -7.58 -2.32
C HIS A 135 9.62 -7.87 -0.81
N ASP A 136 8.52 -8.18 -0.12
CA ASP A 136 8.53 -8.59 1.29
C ASP A 136 8.81 -10.09 1.48
N VAL A 137 9.03 -10.83 0.39
CA VAL A 137 9.28 -12.27 0.38
C VAL A 137 10.77 -12.56 0.19
N ASP A 138 11.33 -13.41 1.06
CA ASP A 138 12.68 -13.92 0.89
C ASP A 138 12.70 -15.05 -0.16
N TRP A 139 12.83 -14.66 -1.42
CA TRP A 139 12.84 -15.60 -2.56
C TRP A 139 13.98 -16.62 -2.51
N LYS A 140 15.07 -16.36 -1.76
CA LYS A 140 16.13 -17.37 -1.61
C LYS A 140 15.67 -18.55 -0.77
N ARG A 141 14.76 -18.31 0.19
CA ARG A 141 14.14 -19.37 1.00
C ARG A 141 13.04 -20.10 0.24
N ALA A 142 12.45 -19.49 -0.79
CA ALA A 142 11.45 -20.14 -1.62
C ALA A 142 12.00 -21.38 -2.39
N GLU A 143 13.32 -21.48 -2.54
CA GLU A 143 13.98 -22.66 -3.13
C GLU A 143 14.01 -23.88 -2.18
N ASP A 144 13.78 -23.69 -0.87
CA ASP A 144 13.71 -24.77 0.10
C ASP A 144 12.34 -25.46 0.06
N ALA A 145 12.27 -26.56 -0.70
CA ALA A 145 11.06 -27.37 -0.83
C ALA A 145 10.56 -27.98 0.49
N SER A 146 11.39 -28.00 1.55
CA SER A 146 10.98 -28.53 2.86
C SER A 146 10.21 -27.51 3.70
N ASP A 147 10.37 -26.21 3.43
CA ASP A 147 9.66 -25.13 4.09
C ASP A 147 9.33 -23.97 3.13
N PRO A 148 8.30 -24.14 2.27
CA PRO A 148 7.91 -23.09 1.33
C PRO A 148 7.34 -21.84 2.03
N HIS A 149 6.94 -21.93 3.30
CA HIS A 149 6.37 -20.81 4.06
C HIS A 149 7.44 -19.96 4.76
N GLY A 150 8.62 -20.52 5.01
CA GLY A 150 9.77 -19.84 5.62
C GLY A 150 10.21 -18.57 4.87
N ARG A 151 9.83 -18.42 3.59
CA ARG A 151 10.03 -17.20 2.78
C ARG A 151 9.30 -15.97 3.30
N HIS A 152 8.24 -16.13 4.11
CA HIS A 152 7.48 -15.04 4.73
C HIS A 152 7.91 -14.74 6.17
N ALA A 153 8.80 -15.54 6.75
CA ALA A 153 9.25 -15.39 8.13
C ALA A 153 9.89 -14.02 8.43
N PRO A 154 10.72 -13.41 7.55
CA PRO A 154 11.36 -12.13 7.87
C PRO A 154 10.37 -11.00 8.20
N MET A 155 9.33 -10.82 7.38
CA MET A 155 8.27 -9.85 7.65
C MET A 155 7.52 -10.20 8.94
N ALA A 156 7.23 -11.49 9.13
CA ALA A 156 6.47 -11.98 10.27
C ALA A 156 7.16 -11.75 11.61
N GLU A 157 8.47 -11.96 11.66
CA GLU A 157 9.31 -11.77 12.83
C GLU A 157 9.50 -10.28 13.16
N ALA A 158 9.68 -9.44 12.13
CA ALA A 158 9.94 -8.02 12.32
C ALA A 158 8.67 -7.21 12.67
N LEU A 159 7.51 -7.62 12.14
CA LEU A 159 6.23 -6.90 12.24
C LEU A 159 5.14 -7.78 12.89
N PRO A 160 5.32 -8.28 14.13
CA PRO A 160 4.37 -9.18 14.77
C PRO A 160 3.11 -8.48 15.30
N ASP A 161 3.19 -7.16 15.52
CA ASP A 161 2.19 -6.40 16.28
C ASP A 161 1.01 -5.92 15.42
N TRP A 162 1.19 -5.84 14.10
CA TRP A 162 0.15 -5.36 13.19
C TRP A 162 -0.63 -6.51 12.54
N PRO A 163 -1.94 -6.33 12.32
CA PRO A 163 -2.76 -7.28 11.57
C PRO A 163 -2.21 -7.47 10.16
N ARG A 164 -2.01 -8.73 9.79
CA ARG A 164 -1.58 -9.17 8.47
C ARG A 164 -2.00 -10.62 8.21
N PRO A 165 -2.13 -11.04 6.94
CA PRO A 165 -2.16 -12.46 6.59
C PRO A 165 -0.93 -13.19 7.14
N ARG A 166 -1.13 -14.37 7.72
CA ARG A 166 -0.05 -15.17 8.34
C ARG A 166 0.51 -16.20 7.36
N LEU A 167 1.19 -15.73 6.33
CA LEU A 167 1.74 -16.56 5.25
C LEU A 167 2.96 -17.40 5.66
N GLU A 168 3.57 -17.08 6.81
CA GLU A 168 4.67 -17.85 7.41
C GLU A 168 4.21 -19.20 8.02
N ARG A 169 2.92 -19.51 7.93
CA ARG A 169 2.30 -20.71 8.48
C ARG A 169 1.62 -21.51 7.39
N PRO A 170 1.62 -22.86 7.49
CA PRO A 170 0.90 -23.72 6.56
C PRO A 170 -0.59 -23.34 6.43
N PRO A 171 -1.24 -23.53 5.27
CA PRO A 171 -2.64 -23.15 5.06
C PRO A 171 -3.63 -23.89 5.96
N SER A 172 -3.25 -25.05 6.49
CA SER A 172 -4.03 -25.77 7.51
C SER A 172 -4.12 -25.00 8.83
N ASP A 173 -3.16 -24.10 9.06
CA ASP A 173 -2.88 -23.43 10.34
C ASP A 173 -2.99 -21.90 10.22
N SER A 174 -3.27 -21.39 9.01
CA SER A 174 -3.31 -19.95 8.71
C SER A 174 -4.48 -19.54 7.84
N GLU A 175 -5.14 -18.46 8.26
CA GLU A 175 -6.02 -17.73 7.37
C GLU A 175 -5.11 -16.94 6.39
N ARG A 176 -5.10 -17.34 5.10
CA ARG A 176 -4.44 -16.59 4.00
C ARG A 176 -4.99 -15.17 3.81
N SER A 177 -5.98 -14.81 4.60
CA SER A 177 -6.57 -13.50 4.74
C SER A 177 -6.74 -13.16 6.21
N ALA A 178 -6.56 -11.90 6.59
CA ALA A 178 -6.99 -11.42 7.91
C ALA A 178 -8.24 -10.56 7.75
N HIS A 179 -9.27 -10.81 8.56
CA HIS A 179 -10.54 -10.08 8.51
C HIS A 179 -10.67 -9.21 9.75
N LEU A 180 -10.89 -7.91 9.55
CA LEU A 180 -11.09 -6.94 10.61
C LEU A 180 -12.47 -6.31 10.50
N ARG A 181 -13.15 -6.19 11.63
CA ARG A 181 -14.48 -5.59 11.73
C ARG A 181 -14.45 -4.42 12.69
N TYR A 182 -15.04 -3.32 12.26
CA TYR A 182 -15.28 -2.13 13.06
C TYR A 182 -16.79 -1.84 13.07
N PRO A 183 -17.56 -2.55 13.92
CA PRO A 183 -19.02 -2.49 13.88
C PRO A 183 -19.58 -1.09 14.11
N GLY A 184 -18.97 -0.31 15.01
CA GLY A 184 -19.36 1.07 15.27
C GLY A 184 -19.24 1.98 14.04
N ALA A 185 -18.26 1.69 13.18
CA ALA A 185 -18.02 2.41 11.94
C ALA A 185 -18.76 1.82 10.74
N GLY A 186 -19.44 0.67 10.91
CA GLY A 186 -20.02 -0.09 9.80
C GLY A 186 -18.98 -0.54 8.76
N LEU A 187 -17.74 -0.79 9.17
CA LEU A 187 -16.62 -1.09 8.28
C LEU A 187 -16.10 -2.53 8.49
N GLU A 188 -15.83 -3.22 7.39
CA GLU A 188 -15.14 -4.51 7.37
C GLU A 188 -13.99 -4.43 6.36
N VAL A 189 -12.82 -4.94 6.74
CA VAL A 189 -11.60 -4.94 5.93
C VAL A 189 -11.06 -6.36 5.83
N ALA A 190 -10.88 -6.85 4.60
CA ALA A 190 -10.21 -8.11 4.32
C ALA A 190 -8.80 -7.83 3.78
N LEU A 191 -7.78 -8.26 4.52
CA LEU A 191 -6.38 -8.21 4.14
C LEU A 191 -6.05 -9.53 3.45
N LEU A 192 -5.58 -9.50 2.19
CA LEU A 192 -5.35 -10.70 1.38
C LEU A 192 -3.86 -10.92 1.16
N GLY A 193 -3.34 -12.10 1.50
CA GLY A 193 -1.92 -12.41 1.33
C GLY A 193 -1.58 -12.80 -0.11
N SER A 194 -1.63 -11.85 -1.05
CA SER A 194 -1.37 -12.10 -2.47
C SER A 194 0.09 -12.41 -2.79
N ALA A 195 1.03 -12.00 -1.93
CA ALA A 195 2.46 -12.31 -2.09
C ALA A 195 2.76 -13.81 -2.15
N GLU A 196 1.89 -14.66 -1.61
CA GLU A 196 1.96 -16.13 -1.72
C GLU A 196 1.99 -16.60 -3.19
N TYR A 197 1.32 -15.86 -4.08
CA TYR A 197 1.18 -16.19 -5.50
C TYR A 197 2.18 -15.42 -6.38
N GLY A 198 3.01 -14.56 -5.79
CA GLY A 198 4.12 -13.94 -6.49
C GLY A 198 5.21 -14.97 -6.79
N GLY A 199 6.00 -14.75 -7.85
CA GLY A 199 7.22 -15.52 -8.10
C GLY A 199 7.04 -16.99 -8.51
N GLU A 200 5.81 -17.51 -8.65
CA GLU A 200 5.59 -18.70 -9.46
C GLU A 200 5.90 -18.35 -10.91
N ILE A 201 7.08 -18.76 -11.39
CA ILE A 201 7.28 -18.94 -12.82
C ILE A 201 6.40 -20.14 -13.18
N ASP A 202 5.12 -19.90 -13.43
CA ASP A 202 4.34 -20.86 -14.20
C ASP A 202 4.97 -20.87 -15.61
N PRO A 203 5.59 -21.98 -16.03
CA PRO A 203 6.20 -22.07 -17.35
C PRO A 203 5.19 -21.76 -18.45
N GLU A 204 3.90 -22.06 -18.25
CA GLU A 204 2.83 -21.76 -19.20
C GLU A 204 2.53 -20.26 -19.25
N ILE A 205 2.53 -19.56 -18.12
CA ILE A 205 2.37 -18.09 -18.09
C ILE A 205 3.58 -17.41 -18.73
N HIS A 206 4.79 -17.91 -18.51
CA HIS A 206 5.99 -17.36 -19.15
C HIS A 206 5.92 -17.49 -20.68
N ILE A 207 5.56 -18.67 -21.19
CA ILE A 207 5.34 -18.92 -22.62
C ILE A 207 4.23 -18.02 -23.17
N MET A 208 3.12 -17.87 -22.45
CA MET A 208 1.98 -17.05 -22.87
C MET A 208 2.36 -15.55 -22.92
N VAL A 209 3.12 -15.05 -21.96
CA VAL A 209 3.63 -13.67 -21.95
C VAL A 209 4.62 -13.45 -23.10
N GLU A 210 5.53 -14.39 -23.37
CA GLU A 210 6.43 -14.31 -24.53
C GLU A 210 5.67 -14.30 -25.86
N GLU A 211 4.61 -15.11 -26.00
CA GLU A 211 3.77 -15.11 -27.19
C GLU A 211 3.02 -13.79 -27.39
N VAL A 212 2.47 -13.20 -26.32
CA VAL A 212 1.81 -11.89 -26.37
C VAL A 212 2.80 -10.80 -26.78
N VAL A 213 3.99 -10.76 -26.16
CA VAL A 213 5.04 -9.79 -26.51
C VAL A 213 5.47 -9.95 -27.97
N ARG A 214 5.64 -11.19 -28.45
CA ARG A 214 6.01 -11.47 -29.85
C ARG A 214 4.90 -11.03 -30.82
N ARG A 215 3.62 -11.24 -30.49
CA ARG A 215 2.48 -10.79 -31.31
C ARG A 215 2.39 -9.28 -31.36
N SER A 216 2.49 -8.59 -30.23
CA SER A 216 2.49 -7.13 -30.19
C SER A 216 3.68 -6.51 -30.95
N ALA A 217 4.86 -7.11 -30.88
CA ALA A 217 6.02 -6.67 -31.67
C ALA A 217 5.83 -6.88 -33.18
N ALA A 218 5.21 -7.99 -33.59
CA ALA A 218 4.90 -8.26 -34.99
C ALA A 218 3.82 -7.32 -35.54
N GLU A 219 2.82 -6.99 -34.74
CA GLU A 219 1.77 -6.03 -35.08
C GLU A 219 2.32 -4.61 -35.22
N ALA A 220 3.13 -4.16 -34.26
CA ALA A 220 3.80 -2.85 -34.33
C ALA A 220 4.72 -2.72 -35.56
N ARG A 221 5.41 -3.79 -35.95
CA ARG A 221 6.25 -3.82 -37.15
C ARG A 221 5.42 -3.72 -38.43
N LYS A 222 4.29 -4.43 -38.51
CA LYS A 222 3.36 -4.33 -39.64
C LYS A 222 2.79 -2.91 -39.78
N GLU A 223 2.43 -2.26 -38.68
CA GLU A 223 1.93 -0.89 -38.71
C GLU A 223 2.99 0.11 -39.19
N LEU A 224 4.26 -0.11 -38.84
CA LEU A 224 5.37 0.72 -39.32
C LEU A 224 5.63 0.52 -40.82
N GLU A 225 5.57 -0.72 -41.30
CA GLU A 225 5.72 -1.05 -42.72
C GLU A 225 4.56 -0.47 -43.56
N GLN A 226 3.32 -0.52 -43.05
CA GLN A 226 2.14 0.08 -43.71
C GLN A 226 2.13 1.61 -43.73
N LYS A 227 2.82 2.26 -42.79
CA LYS A 227 2.97 3.73 -42.76
C LYS A 227 4.12 4.24 -43.64
N ALA A 228 4.97 3.34 -44.14
CA ALA A 228 6.12 3.65 -44.98
C ALA A 228 5.82 3.53 -46.49
N GLU A 229 4.64 3.02 -46.85
CA GLU A 229 4.07 3.01 -48.21
C GLU A 229 3.14 4.21 -48.43
#